data_AF-A0A954VZ80-F1
#
_entry.id   AF-A0A954VZ80-F1
#
_cell.length_a   1.000
_cell.length_b   1.000
_cell.length_c   1.000
_cell.angle_alpha   90.00
_cell.angle_beta   90.00
_cell.angle_gamma   90.00
#
_symmetry.space_group_name_H-M   'P 1'
#
loop_
_entity.id
_entity.type
_entity.pdbx_description
1 polymer ?
#
loop_
_entity_poly.entity_id
_entity_poly.type
_entity_poly.pdbx_seq_one_letter_code
_entity_poly.pdbx_strand_id
1 'polypeptide(L)'
;MILRLRNRQDADAWREFVAIYQPVILRIAKRKGLQQSDAAELAQRVFLALVRAIDRFQPDTQKGKFRSWLYRICHNELCNQF
;
A
#
# COMPACT_ATOMS: atom_id res chain seq x y z
N MET A 1 -1.26 -15.09 -0.46
CA MET A 1 -0.76 -13.84 0.15
C MET A 1 -1.89 -12.85 0.43
N ILE A 2 -2.57 -12.26 -0.57
CA ILE A 2 -3.57 -11.17 -0.32
C ILE A 2 -4.74 -11.60 0.57
N LEU A 3 -5.24 -12.84 0.42
CA LEU A 3 -6.30 -13.37 1.29
C LEU A 3 -5.88 -13.46 2.76
N ARG A 4 -4.58 -13.68 3.03
CA ARG A 4 -4.02 -13.74 4.40
C ARG A 4 -4.00 -12.36 5.06
N LEU A 5 -3.93 -11.28 4.29
CA LEU A 5 -3.94 -9.91 4.81
C LEU A 5 -5.29 -9.50 5.43
N ARG A 6 -6.38 -10.23 5.15
CA ARG A 6 -7.65 -10.05 5.87
C ARG A 6 -7.53 -10.44 7.33
N ASN A 7 -6.62 -11.36 7.67
CA ASN A 7 -6.29 -11.62 9.05
C ASN A 7 -5.28 -10.57 9.53
N ARG A 8 -5.78 -9.57 10.28
CA ARG A 8 -4.93 -8.52 10.88
C ARG A 8 -3.90 -9.07 11.88
N GLN A 9 -4.10 -10.28 12.41
CA GLN A 9 -3.17 -10.93 13.32
C GLN A 9 -2.08 -11.74 12.59
N ASP A 10 -2.18 -11.93 11.27
CA ASP A 10 -1.16 -12.61 10.47
C ASP A 10 0.03 -11.67 10.20
N ALA A 11 0.85 -11.46 11.23
CA ALA A 11 2.00 -10.57 11.19
C ALA A 11 3.01 -10.95 10.09
N ASP A 12 3.12 -12.23 9.75
CA ASP A 12 3.99 -12.71 8.67
C ASP A 12 3.51 -12.24 7.30
N ALA A 13 2.21 -12.40 7.03
CA ALA A 13 1.62 -11.91 5.79
C ALA A 13 1.80 -10.39 5.66
N TRP A 14 1.64 -9.64 6.76
CA TRP A 14 1.87 -8.20 6.77
C TRP A 14 3.34 -7.83 6.57
N ARG A 15 4.29 -8.56 7.17
CA ARG A 15 5.73 -8.35 6.95
C ARG A 15 6.14 -8.58 5.51
N GLU A 16 5.74 -9.71 4.92
CA GLU A 16 5.99 -10.02 3.51
C GLU A 16 5.41 -8.93 2.59
N PHE A 17 4.19 -8.49 2.90
CA PHE A 17 3.50 -7.45 2.15
C PHE A 17 4.25 -6.11 2.18
N VAL A 18 4.63 -5.63 3.37
CA VAL A 18 5.39 -4.39 3.53
C VAL A 18 6.72 -4.49 2.80
N ALA A 19 7.45 -5.61 2.92
CA ALA A 19 8.72 -5.81 2.24
C ALA A 19 8.62 -5.72 0.71
N ILE A 20 7.51 -6.20 0.12
CA ILE A 20 7.28 -6.16 -1.32
C ILE A 20 6.90 -4.74 -1.79
N TYR A 21 6.03 -4.06 -1.05
CA TYR A 21 5.38 -2.85 -1.55
C TYR A 21 5.97 -1.54 -1.04
N GLN A 22 6.67 -1.53 0.10
CA GLN A 22 7.37 -0.34 0.61
C GLN A 22 8.36 0.23 -0.43
N PRO A 23 9.22 -0.57 -1.09
CA PRO A 23 10.13 -0.03 -2.11
C PRO A 23 9.39 0.58 -3.31
N VAL A 24 8.21 0.06 -3.64
CA VAL A 24 7.37 0.56 -4.74
C VAL A 24 6.80 1.93 -4.38
N ILE A 25 6.24 2.07 -3.17
CA ILE A 25 5.68 3.34 -2.68
C ILE A 25 6.76 4.41 -2.59
N LEU A 26 7.92 4.06 -2.02
CA LEU A 26 9.06 4.97 -1.93
C LEU A 26 9.57 5.41 -3.31
N ARG A 27 9.56 4.51 -4.31
CA ARG A 27 9.92 4.87 -5.69
C ARG A 27 8.92 5.84 -6.32
N ILE A 28 7.63 5.66 -6.07
CA ILE A 28 6.58 6.59 -6.53
C ILE A 28 6.76 7.96 -5.88
N ALA A 29 6.99 8.00 -4.56
CA ALA A 29 7.23 9.22 -3.81
C ALA A 29 8.46 9.98 -4.33
N LYS A 30 9.58 9.27 -4.52
CA LYS A 30 10.80 9.85 -5.09
C LYS A 30 10.59 10.41 -6.48
N ARG A 31 9.83 9.73 -7.35
CA ARG A 31 9.46 10.23 -8.69
C ARG A 31 8.60 11.49 -8.65
N LYS A 32 7.92 11.75 -7.53
CA LYS A 32 7.13 12.94 -7.28
C LYS A 32 7.93 14.05 -6.58
N GLY A 33 9.24 13.86 -6.36
CA GLY A 33 10.12 14.85 -5.76
C GLY A 33 10.05 14.92 -4.24
N LEU A 34 9.37 13.98 -3.57
CA LEU A 34 9.30 13.95 -2.11
C LEU A 34 10.68 13.65 -1.50
N GLN A 35 10.99 14.33 -0.40
CA GLN A 35 12.15 14.01 0.42
C GLN A 35 11.96 12.67 1.14
N GLN A 36 13.04 12.15 1.71
CA GLN A 36 13.01 10.82 2.35
C GLN A 36 12.03 10.76 3.53
N SER A 37 11.92 11.83 4.32
CA SER A 37 10.94 11.97 5.41
C SER A 37 9.52 11.80 4.90
N ASP A 38 9.17 12.59 3.88
CA ASP A 38 7.80 12.66 3.38
C ASP A 38 7.42 11.38 2.61
N ALA A 39 8.40 10.76 1.95
CA ALA A 39 8.23 9.47 1.33
C ALA A 39 7.97 8.35 2.37
N ALA A 40 8.64 8.39 3.51
CA ALA A 40 8.42 7.45 4.61
C ALA A 40 7.05 7.68 5.27
N GLU A 41 6.66 8.94 5.47
CA GLU A 41 5.35 9.31 6.01
C GLU A 41 4.22 8.87 5.06
N LEU A 42 4.37 9.10 3.75
CA LEU A 42 3.44 8.61 2.74
C LEU A 42 3.30 7.09 2.79
N ALA A 43 4.43 6.37 2.90
CA ALA A 43 4.40 4.91 2.99
C ALA A 43 3.59 4.44 4.21
N GLN A 44 3.78 5.07 5.37
CA GLN A 44 2.99 4.79 6.57
C GLN A 44 1.49 5.03 6.34
N ARG A 45 1.11 6.18 5.78
CA ARG A 45 -0.31 6.48 5.50
C ARG A 45 -0.94 5.51 4.52
N VAL A 46 -0.21 5.15 3.46
CA VAL A 46 -0.65 4.14 2.49
C VAL A 46 -0.89 2.79 3.18
N PHE A 47 0.03 2.34 4.04
CA PHE A 47 -0.16 1.09 4.78
C PHE A 47 -1.35 1.15 5.75
N LEU A 48 -1.55 2.26 6.45
CA LEU A 48 -2.73 2.46 7.29
C LEU A 48 -4.04 2.45 6.50
N ALA A 49 -4.07 3.10 5.33
CA ALA A 49 -5.22 3.10 4.44
C ALA A 49 -5.51 1.70 3.90
N LEU A 50 -4.47 0.92 3.57
CA LEU A 50 -4.60 -0.47 3.16
C LEU A 50 -5.19 -1.34 4.25
N VAL A 51 -4.71 -1.24 5.50
CA VAL A 51 -5.27 -2.00 6.64
C VAL A 51 -6.76 -1.74 6.80
N ARG A 52 -7.23 -0.51 6.58
CA ARG A 52 -8.65 -0.16 6.63
C ARG A 52 -9.46 -0.67 5.43
N ALA A 53 -8.83 -0.73 4.26
CA ALA A 53 -9.52 -1.05 3.01
C ALA A 53 -9.45 -2.54 2.63
N ILE A 54 -8.51 -3.31 3.18
CA ILE A 54 -8.25 -4.71 2.82
C ILE A 54 -9.44 -5.63 3.14
N ASP A 55 -10.21 -5.33 4.17
CA ASP A 55 -11.41 -6.10 4.52
C ASP A 55 -12.50 -5.97 3.47
N ARG A 56 -12.56 -4.81 2.79
CA ARG A 56 -13.49 -4.53 1.69
C ARG A 56 -12.93 -4.94 0.34
N PHE A 57 -11.63 -5.23 0.27
CA PHE A 57 -11.01 -5.68 -0.97
C PHE A 57 -11.53 -7.08 -1.32
N GLN A 58 -12.26 -7.18 -2.43
CA GLN A 58 -12.65 -8.46 -3.02
C GLN A 58 -11.61 -8.81 -4.09
N PRO A 59 -10.72 -9.80 -3.84
CA PRO A 59 -9.83 -10.30 -4.86
C PRO A 59 -10.66 -11.02 -5.92
N ASP A 60 -10.89 -10.35 -7.03
CA ASP A 60 -11.27 -11.03 -8.26
C ASP A 60 -10.03 -11.82 -8.74
N THR A 61 -10.22 -13.05 -9.21
CA THR A 61 -9.20 -14.12 -9.33
C THR A 61 -8.00 -13.81 -10.25
N GLN A 62 -7.89 -12.60 -10.80
CA GLN A 62 -6.87 -12.21 -11.76
C GLN A 62 -5.72 -11.39 -11.14
N LYS A 63 -4.48 -11.86 -11.35
CA LYS A 63 -3.25 -11.12 -11.07
C LYS A 63 -3.23 -9.83 -11.89
N GLY A 64 -3.31 -8.67 -11.23
CA GLY A 64 -3.25 -7.35 -11.87
C GLY A 64 -4.06 -6.29 -11.14
N LYS A 65 -5.27 -6.64 -10.67
CA LYS A 65 -6.16 -5.70 -9.98
C LYS A 65 -5.59 -5.21 -8.65
N PHE A 66 -4.85 -6.04 -7.91
CA PHE A 66 -4.29 -5.65 -6.62
C PHE A 66 -3.21 -4.54 -6.73
N ARG A 67 -2.27 -4.66 -7.69
CA ARG A 67 -1.25 -3.61 -7.89
C ARG A 67 -1.89 -2.29 -8.33
N SER A 68 -2.89 -2.34 -9.22
CA SER A 68 -3.64 -1.17 -9.65
C SER A 68 -4.45 -0.54 -8.50
N TRP A 69 -5.06 -1.37 -7.64
CA TRP A 69 -5.79 -0.92 -6.46
C TRP A 69 -4.85 -0.26 -5.44
N LEU A 70 -3.69 -0.87 -5.16
CA LEU A 70 -2.65 -0.29 -4.32
C LEU A 70 -2.16 1.05 -4.88
N TYR A 71 -1.90 1.10 -6.19
CA TYR A 71 -1.50 2.35 -6.84
C TYR A 71 -2.55 3.44 -6.66
N ARG A 72 -3.84 3.10 -6.76
CA ARG A 72 -4.94 4.03 -6.52
C ARG A 72 -4.97 4.55 -5.08
N ILE A 73 -4.70 3.69 -4.09
CA ILE A 73 -4.57 4.12 -2.69
C ILE A 73 -3.36 5.06 -2.53
N CYS A 74 -2.21 4.71 -3.09
CA CYS A 74 -1.02 5.57 -3.07
C CYS A 74 -1.28 6.94 -3.70
N HIS A 75 -1.98 6.95 -4.85
CA HIS A 75 -2.32 8.16 -5.55
C HIS A 75 -3.30 9.03 -4.75
N ASN A 76 -4.32 8.42 -4.13
CA ASN A 76 -5.26 9.14 -3.27
C ASN A 76 -4.55 9.78 -2.06
N GLU A 77 -3.67 9.03 -1.39
CA GLU A 77 -2.90 9.54 -0.24
C GLU A 77 -1.89 10.64 -0.63
N LEU A 78 -1.37 10.60 -1.87
CA LEU A 78 -0.54 11.66 -2.44
C LEU A 78 -1.34 12.93 -2.73
N CYS A 79 -2.53 12.80 -3.32
CA CYS A 79 -3.37 13.95 -3.65
C CYS A 79 -4.00 14.60 -2.41
N ASN A 80 -4.24 13.84 -1.33
CA ASN A 80 -4.80 14.36 -0.08
C ASN A 80 -3.82 15.25 0.72
N GLN A 81 -2.58 15.42 0.25
CA GLN A 81 -1.57 16.27 0.86
C GLN A 81 -1.51 17.71 0.28
N PHE A 82 -2.41 18.05 -0.64
CA PHE A 82 -2.50 19.39 -1.25
C PHE A 82 -3.91 19.97 -1.15
#